data_AF-A0A828Y643-F1
#
_entry.id   AF-A0A828Y643-F1
#
_cell.length_a   1.000
_cell.length_b   1.000
_cell.length_c   1.000
_cell.angle_alpha   90.00
_cell.angle_beta   90.00
_cell.angle_gamma   90.00
#
_symmetry.space_group_name_H-M   'P 1'
#
loop_
_entity.id
_entity.type
_entity.pdbx_description
1 polymer ?
#
loop_
_entity_poly.entity_id
_entity_poly.type
_entity_poly.pdbx_seq_one_letter_code
_entity_poly.pdbx_strand_id
1 'polypeptide(L)'
;MNLIGINVGIVNTVENRMIGAQAGIVNLSNKDSYGAQISVYNASKAKIVGAQVGIVNTSGNTYGAQAGIVNTSKGNTYGAQVSLYNSSQNQMIGTQIGIANSSQGSTYGAQIALVNTAKDKRAGIQAGLINYSEGQSNGLQTGIVNVGSQKSGFDITVGAGNFQTKGMMIGGLNLYSEGVNVGIMNEQGNGFNLGALNIQGKGINVGILNGGSGIHIGLINAAGEEDTNEPTLEFGLLNFCGKGILPVMILFNYCR
;
A
#
# COMPACT_ATOMS: atom_id res chain seq x y z
N MET A 1 38.42 -18.16 0.42
CA MET A 1 39.00 -17.73 1.72
C MET A 1 37.92 -17.16 2.65
N ASN A 2 38.05 -17.38 3.97
CA ASN A 2 37.25 -16.70 5.01
C ASN A 2 37.90 -15.37 5.38
N LEU A 3 37.12 -14.40 5.87
CA LEU A 3 37.62 -13.21 6.54
C LEU A 3 37.18 -13.23 8.01
N ILE A 4 38.12 -13.04 8.92
CA ILE A 4 37.87 -12.75 10.33
C ILE A 4 38.68 -11.49 10.66
N GLY A 5 38.00 -10.38 10.99
CA GLY A 5 38.65 -9.09 11.25
C GLY A 5 38.28 -8.01 10.22
N ILE A 6 39.23 -7.13 9.91
CA ILE A 6 39.00 -5.97 9.04
C ILE A 6 39.74 -6.18 7.72
N ASN A 7 39.07 -5.93 6.60
CA ASN A 7 39.65 -5.93 5.27
C ASN A 7 39.47 -4.55 4.62
N VAL A 8 40.58 -3.90 4.29
CA VAL A 8 40.60 -2.56 3.69
C VAL A 8 41.32 -2.62 2.35
N GLY A 9 40.71 -2.05 1.32
CA GLY A 9 41.27 -2.10 -0.03
C GLY A 9 40.34 -1.49 -1.06
N ILE A 10 40.81 -1.38 -2.30
CA ILE A 10 39.98 -0.88 -3.41
C ILE A 10 38.87 -1.88 -3.71
N VAL A 11 39.23 -3.15 -3.86
CA VAL A 11 38.31 -4.27 -4.08
C VAL A 11 38.57 -5.34 -3.04
N ASN A 12 37.60 -5.56 -2.15
CA ASN A 12 37.67 -6.55 -1.09
C ASN A 12 36.76 -7.73 -1.44
N THR A 13 37.33 -8.93 -1.65
CA THR A 13 36.56 -10.14 -1.98
C THR A 13 36.73 -11.21 -0.92
N VAL A 14 35.62 -11.74 -0.41
CA VAL A 14 35.56 -12.89 0.51
C VAL A 14 34.76 -14.00 -0.14
N GLU A 15 35.40 -15.14 -0.42
CA GLU A 15 34.74 -16.24 -1.12
C GLU A 15 33.84 -17.09 -0.22
N ASN A 16 34.16 -17.17 1.07
CA ASN A 16 33.41 -17.94 2.04
C ASN A 16 32.72 -17.00 3.03
N ARG A 17 33.00 -17.14 4.32
CA ARG A 17 32.33 -16.38 5.38
C ARG A 17 33.14 -15.15 5.76
N MET A 18 32.45 -14.02 5.92
CA MET A 18 33.00 -12.80 6.50
C MET A 18 32.48 -12.64 7.93
N ILE A 19 33.39 -12.43 8.88
CA ILE A 19 33.11 -12.02 10.26
C ILE A 19 33.96 -10.79 10.55
N GLY A 20 33.35 -9.60 10.60
CA GLY A 20 34.05 -8.35 10.87
C GLY A 20 33.64 -7.22 9.91
N ALA A 21 34.61 -6.51 9.34
CA ALA A 21 34.33 -5.32 8.54
C ALA A 21 35.08 -5.31 7.21
N GLN A 22 34.43 -4.79 6.17
CA GLN A 22 35.07 -4.44 4.90
C GLN A 22 34.92 -2.95 4.62
N ALA A 23 36.00 -2.28 4.23
CA ALA A 23 36.02 -0.88 3.84
C ALA A 23 36.76 -0.69 2.51
N GLY A 24 36.15 -0.02 1.54
CA GLY A 24 36.75 0.09 0.21
C GLY A 24 35.90 0.80 -0.83
N ILE A 25 36.20 0.58 -2.12
CA ILE A 25 35.32 0.99 -3.21
C ILE A 25 34.30 -0.11 -3.51
N VAL A 26 34.75 -1.37 -3.50
CA VAL A 26 33.91 -2.54 -3.78
C VAL A 26 34.13 -3.60 -2.69
N ASN A 27 33.05 -4.01 -2.03
CA ASN A 27 33.06 -5.09 -1.04
C ASN A 27 32.18 -6.25 -1.52
N LEU A 28 32.77 -7.42 -1.75
CA LEU A 28 32.10 -8.63 -2.21
C LEU A 28 32.24 -9.76 -1.19
N SER A 29 31.12 -10.41 -0.85
CA SER A 29 31.07 -11.64 -0.08
C SER A 29 30.19 -12.66 -0.80
N ASN A 30 30.75 -13.83 -1.11
CA ASN A 30 30.05 -14.87 -1.86
C ASN A 30 29.12 -15.73 -0.98
N LYS A 31 29.33 -15.77 0.35
CA LYS A 31 28.44 -16.48 1.28
C LYS A 31 27.92 -15.53 2.36
N ASP A 32 27.96 -15.97 3.62
CA ASP A 32 27.42 -15.23 4.76
C ASP A 32 28.38 -14.14 5.22
N SER A 33 27.82 -12.96 5.48
CA SER A 33 28.51 -11.82 6.06
C SER A 33 27.95 -11.52 7.44
N TYR A 34 28.80 -11.47 8.46
CA TYR A 34 28.46 -11.10 9.83
C TYR A 34 29.29 -9.86 10.19
N GLY A 35 28.66 -8.69 10.16
CA GLY A 35 29.31 -7.42 10.47
C GLY A 35 28.99 -6.31 9.45
N ALA A 36 29.99 -5.52 9.06
CA ALA A 36 29.79 -4.28 8.34
C ALA A 36 30.48 -4.25 6.97
N GLN A 37 29.82 -3.69 5.95
CA GLN A 37 30.44 -3.34 4.67
C GLN A 37 30.22 -1.86 4.37
N ILE A 38 31.31 -1.10 4.21
CA ILE A 38 31.28 0.34 3.91
C ILE A 38 32.02 0.57 2.60
N SER A 39 31.32 0.95 1.53
CA SER A 39 31.95 1.19 0.23
C SER A 39 31.01 1.87 -0.77
N VAL A 40 31.47 2.10 -2.01
CA VAL A 40 30.56 2.51 -3.10
C VAL A 40 29.60 1.36 -3.45
N TYR A 41 30.11 0.14 -3.54
CA TYR A 41 29.32 -1.05 -3.88
C TYR A 41 29.55 -2.19 -2.88
N ASN A 42 28.53 -2.50 -2.08
CA ASN A 42 28.53 -3.64 -1.15
C ASN A 42 27.65 -4.77 -1.69
N ALA A 43 28.18 -5.99 -1.77
CA ALA A 43 27.41 -7.18 -2.12
C ALA A 43 27.68 -8.36 -1.18
N SER A 44 26.61 -8.97 -0.67
CA SER A 44 26.64 -10.23 0.08
C SER A 44 25.67 -11.24 -0.54
N LYS A 45 26.16 -12.21 -1.31
CA LYS A 45 25.31 -13.07 -2.15
C LYS A 45 24.32 -13.94 -1.36
N ALA A 46 24.69 -14.46 -0.19
CA ALA A 46 23.81 -15.33 0.60
C ALA A 46 23.01 -14.53 1.63
N LYS A 47 23.69 -13.91 2.61
CA LYS A 47 23.06 -13.02 3.59
C LYS A 47 24.06 -12.08 4.23
N ILE A 48 23.55 -10.99 4.77
CA ILE A 48 24.26 -10.13 5.72
C ILE A 48 23.50 -10.06 7.04
N VAL A 49 24.21 -10.27 8.14
CA VAL A 49 23.79 -9.98 9.50
C VAL A 49 24.64 -8.80 9.99
N GLY A 50 24.06 -7.60 10.02
CA GLY A 50 24.77 -6.37 10.37
C GLY A 50 24.38 -5.19 9.48
N ALA A 51 25.37 -4.47 8.94
CA ALA A 51 25.14 -3.21 8.24
C ALA A 51 25.85 -3.10 6.88
N GLN A 52 25.17 -2.55 5.88
CA GLN A 52 25.80 -2.07 4.65
C GLN A 52 25.57 -0.57 4.49
N VAL A 53 26.66 0.18 4.27
CA VAL A 53 26.60 1.62 4.01
C VAL A 53 27.34 1.90 2.70
N GLY A 54 26.65 2.50 1.73
CA GLY A 54 27.24 2.71 0.41
C GLY A 54 26.29 3.26 -0.62
N ILE A 55 26.80 3.54 -1.83
CA ILE A 55 25.92 4.00 -2.93
C ILE A 55 24.95 2.88 -3.30
N VAL A 56 25.46 1.66 -3.48
CA VAL A 56 24.68 0.47 -3.80
C VAL A 56 24.96 -0.63 -2.78
N ASN A 57 23.89 -1.12 -2.16
CA ASN A 57 23.94 -2.24 -1.23
C ASN A 57 23.06 -3.37 -1.77
N THR A 58 23.65 -4.55 -1.98
CA THR A 58 22.96 -5.74 -2.45
C THR A 58 23.18 -6.90 -1.49
N SER A 59 22.12 -7.64 -1.17
CA SER A 59 22.19 -8.85 -0.36
C SER A 59 21.26 -9.95 -0.90
N GLY A 60 21.59 -11.21 -0.59
CA GLY A 60 20.64 -12.31 -0.71
C GLY A 60 19.54 -12.20 0.34
N ASN A 61 19.91 -12.10 1.62
CA ASN A 61 19.02 -11.73 2.72
C ASN A 61 19.69 -10.66 3.59
N THR A 62 18.90 -9.77 4.18
CA THR A 62 19.35 -8.73 5.09
C THR A 62 18.78 -8.98 6.48
N TYR A 63 19.64 -9.05 7.49
CA TYR A 63 19.29 -9.04 8.91
C TYR A 63 20.04 -7.86 9.54
N GLY A 64 19.41 -6.69 9.59
CA GLY A 64 20.03 -5.46 10.06
C GLY A 64 19.73 -4.26 9.17
N ALA A 65 20.73 -3.43 8.87
CA ALA A 65 20.52 -2.12 8.24
C ALA A 65 21.23 -1.99 6.88
N GLN A 66 20.57 -1.36 5.92
CA GLN A 66 21.20 -0.89 4.68
C GLN A 66 20.95 0.62 4.54
N ALA A 67 21.99 1.39 4.27
CA ALA A 67 21.91 2.84 4.05
C ALA A 67 22.66 3.25 2.79
N GLY A 68 22.02 4.01 1.89
CA GLY A 68 22.62 4.32 0.60
C GLY A 68 21.79 5.12 -0.39
N ILE A 69 22.10 4.96 -1.68
CA ILE A 69 21.24 5.44 -2.79
C ILE A 69 20.31 4.32 -3.25
N VAL A 70 20.83 3.08 -3.32
CA VAL A 70 20.08 1.89 -3.71
C VAL A 70 20.34 0.77 -2.71
N ASN A 71 19.27 0.26 -2.09
CA ASN A 71 19.31 -0.91 -1.23
C ASN A 71 18.45 -2.03 -1.83
N THR A 72 19.03 -3.20 -2.07
CA THR A 72 18.33 -4.36 -2.64
C THR A 72 18.59 -5.61 -1.80
N SER A 73 17.52 -6.28 -1.40
CA SER A 73 17.53 -7.65 -0.88
C SER A 73 16.80 -8.56 -1.85
N LYS A 74 17.50 -9.55 -2.40
CA LYS A 74 16.92 -10.55 -3.32
C LYS A 74 16.04 -11.58 -2.62
N GLY A 75 16.01 -11.56 -1.29
CA GLY A 75 15.27 -12.48 -0.46
C GLY A 75 14.54 -11.72 0.63
N ASN A 76 14.83 -12.07 1.88
CA ASN A 76 14.17 -11.47 3.03
C ASN A 76 14.95 -10.27 3.58
N THR A 77 14.24 -9.28 4.09
CA THR A 77 14.77 -8.14 4.83
C THR A 77 14.15 -8.13 6.21
N TYR A 78 14.97 -8.25 7.23
CA TYR A 78 14.60 -8.10 8.64
C TYR A 78 15.41 -6.93 9.20
N GLY A 79 14.80 -5.75 9.27
CA GLY A 79 15.43 -4.52 9.75
C GLY A 79 15.10 -3.30 8.91
N ALA A 80 16.09 -2.44 8.64
CA ALA A 80 15.88 -1.12 8.06
C ALA A 80 16.61 -0.93 6.72
N GLN A 81 15.94 -0.35 5.74
CA GLN A 81 16.57 0.14 4.51
C GLN A 81 16.27 1.64 4.35
N VAL A 82 17.32 2.45 4.28
CA VAL A 82 17.23 3.91 4.10
C VAL A 82 17.99 4.31 2.84
N SER A 83 17.30 4.70 1.78
CA SER A 83 17.92 5.11 0.52
C SER A 83 16.95 5.78 -0.44
N LEU A 84 17.40 6.23 -1.62
CA LEU A 84 16.46 6.72 -2.63
C LEU A 84 15.56 5.60 -3.14
N TYR A 85 16.10 4.39 -3.33
CA TYR A 85 15.36 3.21 -3.76
C TYR A 85 15.64 1.99 -2.88
N ASN A 86 14.62 1.52 -2.16
CA ASN A 86 14.68 0.31 -1.35
C ASN A 86 13.85 -0.82 -1.99
N SER A 87 14.40 -2.03 -2.05
CA SER A 87 13.73 -3.21 -2.61
C SER A 87 13.94 -4.46 -1.76
N SER A 88 12.86 -5.21 -1.54
CA SER A 88 12.87 -6.53 -0.91
C SER A 88 11.97 -7.48 -1.72
N GLN A 89 12.50 -8.63 -2.15
CA GLN A 89 11.79 -9.51 -3.08
C GLN A 89 10.82 -10.48 -2.40
N ASN A 90 11.17 -11.07 -1.26
CA ASN A 90 10.37 -12.15 -0.65
C ASN A 90 9.58 -11.70 0.58
N GLN A 91 10.28 -11.21 1.60
CA GLN A 91 9.65 -10.75 2.83
C GLN A 91 10.35 -9.49 3.33
N MET A 92 9.57 -8.50 3.74
CA MET A 92 10.05 -7.31 4.42
C MET A 92 9.45 -7.30 5.82
N ILE A 93 10.30 -7.31 6.85
CA ILE A 93 9.94 -7.05 8.23
C ILE A 93 10.79 -5.88 8.73
N GLY A 94 10.15 -4.77 9.07
CA GLY A 94 10.83 -3.59 9.64
C GLY A 94 10.47 -2.28 8.95
N THR A 95 11.44 -1.55 8.40
CA THR A 95 11.19 -0.21 7.84
C THR A 95 11.95 0.06 6.53
N GLN A 96 11.27 0.63 5.55
CA GLN A 96 11.88 1.22 4.36
C GLN A 96 11.61 2.73 4.33
N ILE A 97 12.65 3.55 4.16
CA ILE A 97 12.55 5.01 4.07
C ILE A 97 13.26 5.48 2.81
N GLY A 98 12.59 6.26 1.95
CA GLY A 98 13.19 6.69 0.69
C GLY A 98 12.37 7.58 -0.23
N ILE A 99 12.76 7.62 -1.50
CA ILE A 99 11.94 8.20 -2.57
C ILE A 99 10.98 7.13 -3.11
N ALA A 100 11.48 5.91 -3.28
CA ALA A 100 10.71 4.76 -3.72
C ALA A 100 11.01 3.53 -2.86
N ASN A 101 9.96 2.90 -2.33
CA ASN A 101 10.04 1.66 -1.58
C ASN A 101 9.25 0.57 -2.31
N SER A 102 9.86 -0.61 -2.48
CA SER A 102 9.24 -1.76 -3.12
C SER A 102 9.40 -3.02 -2.27
N SER A 103 8.30 -3.73 -2.08
CA SER A 103 8.26 -5.06 -1.45
C SER A 103 7.40 -5.99 -2.29
N GLN A 104 8.02 -7.01 -2.89
CA GLN A 104 7.35 -7.90 -3.86
C GLN A 104 6.71 -9.15 -3.24
N GLY A 105 6.85 -9.32 -1.93
CA GLY A 105 6.15 -10.35 -1.18
C GLY A 105 5.54 -9.81 0.11
N SER A 106 5.64 -10.60 1.18
CA SER A 106 4.96 -10.27 2.44
C SER A 106 5.64 -9.12 3.19
N THR A 107 4.86 -8.10 3.53
CA THR A 107 5.35 -6.89 4.20
C THR A 107 4.73 -6.76 5.59
N TYR A 108 5.60 -6.70 6.59
CA TYR A 108 5.28 -6.48 8.00
C TYR A 108 6.08 -5.28 8.51
N GLY A 109 5.53 -4.07 8.42
CA GLY A 109 6.29 -2.89 8.79
C GLY A 109 5.86 -1.59 8.14
N ALA A 110 6.75 -0.62 8.13
CA ALA A 110 6.50 0.72 7.62
C ALA A 110 7.27 1.00 6.32
N GLN A 111 6.60 1.56 5.32
CA GLN A 111 7.19 2.12 4.12
C GLN A 111 6.87 3.62 4.07
N ILE A 112 7.90 4.46 4.14
CA ILE A 112 7.80 5.92 4.13
C ILE A 112 8.57 6.43 2.91
N ALA A 113 7.87 6.87 1.88
CA ALA A 113 8.49 7.36 0.65
C ALA A 113 7.52 8.17 -0.21
N LEU A 114 8.01 8.85 -1.25
CA LEU A 114 7.11 9.48 -2.23
C LEU A 114 6.25 8.43 -2.93
N VAL A 115 6.85 7.28 -3.25
CA VAL A 115 6.17 6.14 -3.87
C VAL A 115 6.40 4.87 -3.04
N ASN A 116 5.32 4.22 -2.62
CA ASN A 116 5.38 2.91 -1.96
C ASN A 116 4.66 1.84 -2.79
N THR A 117 5.25 0.65 -2.88
CA THR A 117 4.67 -0.53 -3.54
C THR A 117 4.81 -1.75 -2.64
N ALA A 118 3.70 -2.44 -2.35
CA ALA A 118 3.71 -3.71 -1.63
C ALA A 118 2.75 -4.73 -2.26
N LYS A 119 3.23 -5.93 -2.53
CA LYS A 119 2.39 -7.01 -3.09
C LYS A 119 1.48 -7.66 -2.06
N ASP A 120 1.97 -7.94 -0.86
CA ASP A 120 1.17 -8.49 0.24
C ASP A 120 1.48 -7.75 1.54
N LYS A 121 0.85 -6.59 1.76
CA LYS A 121 0.99 -5.78 2.98
C LYS A 121 0.23 -6.39 4.16
N ARG A 122 0.66 -7.56 4.62
CA ARG A 122 -0.04 -8.33 5.66
C ARG A 122 -0.33 -7.55 6.94
N ALA A 123 0.61 -6.75 7.43
CA ALA A 123 0.40 -5.80 8.51
C ALA A 123 1.40 -4.65 8.37
N GLY A 124 0.95 -3.48 7.91
CA GLY A 124 1.88 -2.39 7.68
C GLY A 124 1.29 -1.01 7.49
N ILE A 125 2.20 -0.04 7.50
CA ILE A 125 1.93 1.37 7.29
C ILE A 125 2.61 1.78 5.98
N GLN A 126 1.85 2.41 5.09
CA GLN A 126 2.40 3.12 3.93
C GLN A 126 2.09 4.59 4.08
N ALA A 127 3.13 5.43 4.04
CA ALA A 127 3.01 6.88 4.07
C ALA A 127 3.77 7.47 2.88
N GLY A 128 3.08 8.22 2.03
CA GLY A 128 3.68 8.74 0.80
C GLY A 128 2.81 9.63 -0.05
N LEU A 129 3.29 10.06 -1.21
CA LEU A 129 2.43 10.76 -2.18
C LEU A 129 1.56 9.75 -2.91
N ILE A 130 2.17 8.64 -3.34
CA ILE A 130 1.54 7.55 -4.06
C ILE A 130 1.80 6.25 -3.31
N ASN A 131 0.73 5.54 -2.97
CA ASN A 131 0.81 4.23 -2.35
C ASN A 131 0.10 3.20 -3.22
N TYR A 132 0.79 2.14 -3.61
CA TYR A 132 0.22 1.01 -4.31
C TYR A 132 0.31 -0.24 -3.44
N SER A 133 -0.80 -0.97 -3.33
CA SER A 133 -0.77 -2.29 -2.74
C SER A 133 -1.65 -3.27 -3.49
N GLU A 134 -1.11 -4.46 -3.68
CA GLU A 134 -1.81 -5.60 -4.27
C GLU A 134 -2.25 -6.58 -3.16
N GLY A 135 -3.07 -7.57 -3.51
CA GLY A 135 -3.23 -8.78 -2.73
C GLY A 135 -3.74 -8.57 -1.30
N GLN A 136 -3.15 -9.29 -0.35
CA GLN A 136 -3.55 -9.16 1.06
C GLN A 136 -2.95 -7.91 1.69
N SER A 137 -3.81 -7.06 2.27
CA SER A 137 -3.40 -5.80 2.87
C SER A 137 -4.16 -5.51 4.16
N ASN A 138 -3.43 -5.27 5.25
CA ASN A 138 -3.97 -4.75 6.49
C ASN A 138 -3.10 -3.65 7.09
N GLY A 139 -3.74 -2.65 7.69
CA GLY A 139 -3.09 -1.58 8.42
C GLY A 139 -3.49 -0.20 7.93
N LEU A 140 -2.51 0.66 7.67
CA LEU A 140 -2.73 2.05 7.29
C LEU A 140 -2.12 2.35 5.92
N GLN A 141 -2.82 3.12 5.11
CA GLN A 141 -2.32 3.68 3.87
C GLN A 141 -2.67 5.18 3.83
N THR A 142 -1.67 6.05 3.92
CA THR A 142 -1.88 7.50 3.93
C THR A 142 -1.07 8.16 2.82
N GLY A 143 -1.75 8.94 1.98
CA GLY A 143 -1.09 9.66 0.90
C GLY A 143 -2.00 10.53 0.07
N ILE A 144 -1.49 11.14 -0.99
CA ILE A 144 -2.33 11.93 -1.91
C ILE A 144 -3.17 10.96 -2.74
N VAL A 145 -2.53 9.94 -3.31
CA VAL A 145 -3.15 8.91 -4.13
C VAL A 145 -2.86 7.53 -3.55
N ASN A 146 -3.91 6.76 -3.31
CA ASN A 146 -3.83 5.40 -2.82
C ASN A 146 -4.50 4.46 -3.82
N VAL A 147 -3.79 3.43 -4.26
CA VAL A 147 -4.24 2.48 -5.27
C VAL A 147 -4.17 1.06 -4.71
N GLY A 148 -5.28 0.35 -4.82
CA GLY A 148 -5.38 -1.08 -4.57
C GLY A 148 -5.48 -1.89 -5.86
N SER A 149 -5.06 -3.15 -5.81
CA SER A 149 -5.33 -4.13 -6.87
C SER A 149 -5.57 -5.50 -6.25
N GLN A 150 -6.67 -6.16 -6.61
CA GLN A 150 -7.05 -7.49 -6.07
C GLN A 150 -7.00 -7.55 -4.53
N LYS A 151 -7.44 -6.46 -3.88
CA LYS A 151 -7.29 -6.25 -2.44
C LYS A 151 -8.15 -7.22 -1.63
N SER A 152 -7.53 -7.85 -0.64
CA SER A 152 -8.19 -8.56 0.46
C SER A 152 -7.66 -8.05 1.80
N GLY A 153 -8.44 -8.22 2.87
CA GLY A 153 -8.12 -7.66 4.19
C GLY A 153 -8.80 -6.32 4.46
N PHE A 154 -8.24 -5.56 5.40
CA PHE A 154 -8.80 -4.32 5.91
C PHE A 154 -7.71 -3.25 6.09
N ASP A 155 -7.74 -2.22 5.25
CA ASP A 155 -6.92 -1.02 5.42
C ASP A 155 -7.77 0.15 5.91
N ILE A 156 -7.18 0.97 6.77
CA ILE A 156 -7.58 2.37 6.92
C ILE A 156 -6.80 3.14 5.85
N THR A 157 -7.51 3.76 4.92
CA THR A 157 -6.93 4.51 3.81
C THR A 157 -7.32 5.98 3.93
N VAL A 158 -6.34 6.86 3.92
CA VAL A 158 -6.54 8.32 3.98
C VAL A 158 -5.85 8.97 2.79
N GLY A 159 -6.58 9.74 1.98
CA GLY A 159 -5.96 10.47 0.88
C GLY A 159 -6.88 11.34 0.05
N ALA A 160 -6.31 12.14 -0.86
CA ALA A 160 -7.12 12.95 -1.76
C ALA A 160 -7.91 12.08 -2.76
N GLY A 161 -7.30 11.00 -3.25
CA GLY A 161 -7.93 10.00 -4.11
C GLY A 161 -7.58 8.56 -3.70
N ASN A 162 -8.60 7.75 -3.48
CA ASN A 162 -8.50 6.34 -3.13
C ASN A 162 -9.16 5.50 -4.24
N PHE A 163 -8.42 4.58 -4.85
CA PHE A 163 -8.84 3.83 -6.03
C PHE A 163 -8.70 2.34 -5.77
N GLN A 164 -9.79 1.58 -5.96
CA GLN A 164 -9.80 0.12 -5.78
C GLN A 164 -9.32 -0.32 -4.38
N THR A 165 -9.64 0.47 -3.36
CA THR A 165 -9.23 0.24 -1.97
C THR A 165 -10.30 -0.50 -1.17
N LYS A 166 -9.90 -1.11 -0.05
CA LYS A 166 -10.80 -1.92 0.78
C LYS A 166 -10.59 -1.68 2.28
N GLY A 167 -11.68 -1.56 3.03
CA GLY A 167 -11.69 -1.36 4.47
C GLY A 167 -12.42 -0.08 4.87
N MET A 168 -11.70 0.88 5.43
CA MET A 168 -12.22 2.21 5.76
C MET A 168 -11.44 3.27 4.98
N MET A 169 -12.13 4.05 4.18
CA MET A 169 -11.55 5.05 3.28
C MET A 169 -12.04 6.43 3.67
N ILE A 170 -11.10 7.35 3.84
CA ILE A 170 -11.35 8.78 4.04
C ILE A 170 -10.64 9.50 2.92
N GLY A 171 -11.39 10.22 2.08
CA GLY A 171 -10.76 10.98 1.03
C GLY A 171 -11.63 11.98 0.30
N GLY A 172 -11.02 12.76 -0.59
CA GLY A 172 -11.80 13.62 -1.49
C GLY A 172 -12.63 12.76 -2.45
N LEU A 173 -11.95 11.81 -3.09
CA LEU A 173 -12.51 10.88 -4.06
C LEU A 173 -12.26 9.43 -3.61
N ASN A 174 -13.30 8.61 -3.54
CA ASN A 174 -13.19 7.17 -3.34
C ASN A 174 -13.83 6.45 -4.54
N LEU A 175 -13.04 5.79 -5.37
CA LEU A 175 -13.51 5.11 -6.59
C LEU A 175 -13.33 3.60 -6.47
N TYR A 176 -14.32 2.82 -6.93
CA TYR A 176 -14.28 1.35 -6.99
C TYR A 176 -13.90 0.69 -5.65
N SER A 177 -14.37 1.27 -4.55
CA SER A 177 -13.83 1.01 -3.21
C SER A 177 -14.83 0.28 -2.32
N GLU A 178 -14.37 -0.69 -1.52
CA GLU A 178 -15.22 -1.60 -0.74
C GLU A 178 -15.09 -1.41 0.78
N GLY A 179 -16.21 -1.26 1.48
CA GLY A 179 -16.27 -1.13 2.94
C GLY A 179 -16.94 0.16 3.36
N VAL A 180 -16.25 1.01 4.12
CA VAL A 180 -16.74 2.32 4.59
C VAL A 180 -16.04 3.42 3.80
N ASN A 181 -16.75 4.08 2.89
CA ASN A 181 -16.23 5.15 2.05
C ASN A 181 -16.74 6.50 2.56
N VAL A 182 -15.85 7.33 3.10
CA VAL A 182 -16.16 8.69 3.53
C VAL A 182 -15.44 9.66 2.61
N GLY A 183 -16.18 10.52 1.91
CA GLY A 183 -15.54 11.51 1.05
C GLY A 183 -16.46 12.56 0.44
N ILE A 184 -15.91 13.41 -0.43
CA ILE A 184 -16.74 14.37 -1.18
C ILE A 184 -17.52 13.61 -2.25
N MET A 185 -16.82 12.73 -2.98
CA MET A 185 -17.40 11.89 -4.01
C MET A 185 -17.00 10.44 -3.80
N ASN A 186 -17.99 9.54 -3.80
CA ASN A 186 -17.81 8.10 -3.81
C ASN A 186 -18.42 7.56 -5.12
N GLU A 187 -17.63 6.86 -5.93
CA GLU A 187 -18.07 6.29 -7.21
C GLU A 187 -17.86 4.78 -7.22
N GLN A 188 -18.88 4.03 -7.62
CA GLN A 188 -18.87 2.56 -7.58
C GLN A 188 -18.42 1.99 -6.23
N GLY A 189 -18.75 2.72 -5.15
CA GLY A 189 -18.45 2.31 -3.78
C GLY A 189 -19.41 1.22 -3.31
N ASN A 190 -18.90 0.15 -2.71
CA ASN A 190 -19.71 -0.93 -2.16
C ASN A 190 -19.62 -0.95 -0.63
N GLY A 191 -20.77 -1.03 0.05
CA GLY A 191 -20.85 -1.07 1.52
C GLY A 191 -21.57 0.15 2.08
N PHE A 192 -20.86 0.97 2.86
CA PHE A 192 -21.38 2.22 3.42
C PHE A 192 -20.66 3.41 2.78
N ASN A 193 -21.40 4.23 2.04
CA ASN A 193 -20.89 5.39 1.32
C ASN A 193 -21.48 6.66 1.95
N LEU A 194 -20.61 7.50 2.51
CA LEU A 194 -20.95 8.81 3.06
C LEU A 194 -20.24 9.87 2.24
N GLY A 195 -21.00 10.76 1.61
CA GLY A 195 -20.40 11.87 0.87
C GLY A 195 -21.40 12.86 0.30
N ALA A 196 -20.91 13.93 -0.31
CA ALA A 196 -21.80 14.85 -1.01
C ALA A 196 -22.42 14.17 -2.24
N LEU A 197 -21.61 13.41 -2.97
CA LEU A 197 -21.98 12.70 -4.18
C LEU A 197 -21.67 11.21 -4.02
N ASN A 198 -22.70 10.36 -4.06
CA ASN A 198 -22.56 8.91 -4.15
C ASN A 198 -23.11 8.45 -5.50
N ILE A 199 -22.24 7.98 -6.40
CA ILE A 199 -22.60 7.62 -7.78
C ILE A 199 -22.39 6.12 -7.99
N GLN A 200 -23.41 5.44 -8.51
CA GLN A 200 -23.39 3.98 -8.72
C GLN A 200 -22.97 3.20 -7.45
N GLY A 201 -23.29 3.74 -6.28
CA GLY A 201 -22.96 3.14 -4.99
C GLY A 201 -23.89 1.97 -4.68
N LYS A 202 -23.33 0.90 -4.10
CA LYS A 202 -24.09 -0.26 -3.63
C LYS A 202 -24.07 -0.30 -2.11
N GLY A 203 -25.18 -0.70 -1.50
CA GLY A 203 -25.31 -0.82 -0.04
C GLY A 203 -26.03 0.38 0.55
N ILE A 204 -25.42 1.09 1.49
CA ILE A 204 -26.01 2.27 2.14
C ILE A 204 -25.30 3.52 1.61
N ASN A 205 -26.04 4.39 0.93
CA ASN A 205 -25.56 5.65 0.39
C ASN A 205 -26.19 6.82 1.17
N VAL A 206 -25.37 7.61 1.84
CA VAL A 206 -25.80 8.79 2.62
C VAL A 206 -25.13 10.04 2.04
N GLY A 207 -25.93 11.01 1.62
CA GLY A 207 -25.39 12.18 0.92
C GLY A 207 -26.37 13.21 0.44
N ILE A 208 -25.86 14.19 -0.32
CA ILE A 208 -26.71 15.17 -1.00
C ILE A 208 -27.37 14.51 -2.20
N LEU A 209 -26.55 13.88 -3.05
CA LEU A 209 -26.97 13.10 -4.21
C LEU A 209 -26.57 11.64 -4.02
N ASN A 210 -27.53 10.73 -4.13
CA ASN A 210 -27.29 9.29 -4.08
C ASN A 210 -27.82 8.62 -5.35
N GLY A 211 -26.98 7.80 -5.97
CA GLY A 211 -27.34 6.97 -7.11
C GLY A 211 -26.77 5.57 -7.00
N GLY A 212 -27.50 4.56 -7.48
CA GLY A 212 -27.07 3.16 -7.46
C GLY A 212 -28.14 2.21 -6.93
N SER A 213 -27.73 1.22 -6.13
CA SER A 213 -28.61 0.21 -5.54
C SER A 213 -28.49 0.14 -4.01
N GLY A 214 -29.53 -0.37 -3.34
CA GLY A 214 -29.58 -0.49 -1.88
C GLY A 214 -30.35 0.66 -1.22
N ILE A 215 -29.84 1.18 -0.10
CA ILE A 215 -30.52 2.19 0.72
C ILE A 215 -29.92 3.57 0.43
N HIS A 216 -30.76 4.51 0.00
CA HIS A 216 -30.36 5.90 -0.26
C HIS A 216 -30.97 6.82 0.80
N ILE A 217 -30.14 7.63 1.46
CA ILE A 217 -30.56 8.61 2.47
C ILE A 217 -29.97 9.97 2.07
N GLY A 218 -30.80 10.91 1.63
CA GLY A 218 -30.28 12.17 1.11
C GLY A 218 -31.31 13.18 0.66
N LEU A 219 -30.84 14.29 0.09
CA LEU A 219 -31.73 15.30 -0.46
C LEU A 219 -32.35 14.80 -1.77
N ILE A 220 -31.51 14.21 -2.64
CA ILE A 220 -31.91 13.67 -3.93
C ILE A 220 -31.40 12.24 -4.06
N ASN A 221 -32.31 11.31 -4.31
CA ASN A 221 -32.02 9.90 -4.51
C ASN A 221 -32.50 9.46 -5.90
N ALA A 222 -31.67 8.69 -6.60
CA ALA A 222 -31.99 8.10 -7.89
C ALA A 222 -31.65 6.61 -7.90
N ALA A 223 -32.66 5.79 -8.20
CA ALA A 223 -32.50 4.36 -8.34
C ALA A 223 -32.03 3.98 -9.76
N GLY A 224 -31.32 2.86 -9.88
CA GLY A 224 -30.96 2.29 -11.19
C GLY A 224 -32.20 1.90 -12.02
N GLU A 225 -32.14 2.11 -13.33
CA GLU A 225 -33.28 1.97 -14.24
C GLU A 225 -33.40 0.58 -14.92
N GLU A 226 -32.36 -0.26 -14.84
CA GLU A 226 -32.39 -1.62 -15.42
C GLU A 226 -33.12 -2.63 -14.52
N ASP A 227 -33.96 -3.50 -15.12
CA ASP A 227 -34.77 -4.54 -14.45
C ASP A 227 -33.94 -5.61 -13.70
N THR A 228 -32.63 -5.67 -13.93
CA THR A 228 -31.67 -6.57 -13.26
C THR A 228 -31.12 -5.99 -11.95
N ASN A 229 -31.40 -4.72 -11.66
CA ASN A 229 -30.84 -4.04 -10.50
C ASN A 229 -31.52 -4.49 -9.21
N GLU A 230 -30.72 -4.54 -8.15
CA GLU A 230 -31.25 -4.80 -6.81
C GLU A 230 -32.22 -3.68 -6.39
N PRO A 231 -33.30 -4.03 -5.68
CA PRO A 231 -34.29 -3.04 -5.26
C PRO A 231 -33.66 -1.96 -4.39
N THR A 232 -34.16 -0.74 -4.55
CA THR A 232 -33.67 0.44 -3.83
C THR A 232 -34.69 0.93 -2.83
N LEU A 233 -34.23 1.33 -1.66
CA LEU A 233 -35.03 1.97 -0.63
C LEU A 233 -34.55 3.40 -0.46
N GLU A 234 -35.41 4.35 -0.79
CA GLU A 234 -35.02 5.75 -0.87
C GLU A 234 -35.72 6.58 0.20
N PHE A 235 -34.93 7.27 1.02
CA PHE A 235 -35.35 8.24 2.03
C PHE A 235 -34.79 9.61 1.66
N GLY A 236 -35.66 10.50 1.18
CA GLY A 236 -35.20 11.84 0.80
C GLY A 236 -36.30 12.84 0.55
N LEU A 237 -35.88 14.06 0.16
CA LEU A 237 -36.81 15.11 -0.24
C LEU A 237 -37.34 14.86 -1.66
N LEU A 238 -36.46 14.42 -2.56
CA LEU A 238 -36.76 14.05 -3.94
C LEU A 238 -36.23 12.64 -4.21
N ASN A 239 -37.13 11.74 -4.59
CA ASN A 239 -36.78 10.38 -5.00
C ASN A 239 -37.22 10.15 -6.46
N PHE A 240 -36.28 9.66 -7.27
CA PHE A 240 -36.49 9.25 -8.65
C PHE A 240 -36.46 7.72 -8.72
N CYS A 241 -37.65 7.12 -8.83
CA CYS A 241 -37.79 5.67 -8.78
C CYS A 241 -37.46 5.03 -10.13
N GLY A 242 -36.62 4.00 -10.10
CA GLY A 242 -36.56 2.96 -11.12
C GLY A 242 -37.65 1.91 -10.89
N LYS A 243 -37.65 0.83 -11.67
CA LYS A 243 -38.62 -0.25 -11.50
C LYS A 243 -38.25 -1.15 -10.32
N GLY A 244 -39.06 -1.12 -9.26
CA GLY A 244 -39.05 -2.12 -8.19
C GLY A 244 -38.81 -1.59 -6.77
N ILE A 245 -39.88 -1.63 -5.96
CA ILE A 245 -39.99 -1.52 -4.49
C ILE A 245 -40.08 -0.10 -3.89
N LEU A 246 -40.77 -0.04 -2.72
CA LEU A 246 -41.34 1.06 -1.96
C LEU A 246 -40.37 2.21 -1.60
N PRO A 247 -40.48 3.38 -2.25
CA PRO A 247 -39.90 4.62 -1.74
C PRO A 247 -40.68 5.09 -0.50
N VAL A 248 -39.98 5.44 0.58
CA VAL A 248 -40.58 6.01 1.79
C VAL A 248 -40.19 7.48 1.88
N MET A 249 -41.16 8.38 1.74
CA MET A 249 -40.87 9.79 1.51
C MET A 249 -41.71 10.77 2.33
N ILE A 250 -41.16 11.99 2.49
CA ILE A 250 -41.80 13.10 3.20
C ILE A 250 -42.42 14.13 2.22
N LEU A 251 -41.93 14.30 0.97
CA LEU A 251 -42.34 15.38 0.05
C LEU A 251 -42.82 14.95 -1.36
N PHE A 252 -41.95 14.57 -2.32
CA PHE A 252 -42.36 14.36 -3.73
C PHE A 252 -41.74 13.14 -4.43
N ASN A 253 -42.59 12.26 -4.94
CA ASN A 253 -42.18 11.05 -5.66
C ASN A 253 -42.35 11.15 -7.17
N TYR A 254 -41.27 10.95 -7.92
CA TYR A 254 -41.33 10.78 -9.37
C TYR A 254 -40.98 9.33 -9.73
N CYS A 255 -41.99 8.47 -9.71
CA CYS A 255 -41.89 7.11 -10.22
C CYS A 255 -42.56 7.07 -11.61
N ARG A 256 -41.90 6.47 -12.61
CA ARG A 256 -42.44 6.30 -13.95
C ARG A 256 -42.72 4.83 -14.26
#